data_AF-A0A9E5KYV2-F1
#
_entry.id   AF-A0A9E5KYV2-F1
#
_cell.length_a   1.000
_cell.length_b   1.000
_cell.length_c   1.000
_cell.angle_alpha   90.00
_cell.angle_beta   90.00
_cell.angle_gamma   90.00
#
_symmetry.space_group_name_H-M   'P 1'
#
loop_
_entity.id
_entity.type
_entity.pdbx_description
1 polymer ?
#
loop_
_entity_poly.entity_id
_entity_poly.type
_entity_poly.pdbx_seq_one_letter_code
_entity_poly.pdbx_strand_id
1 'polypeptide(L)'
;IEEDDVQTYIFHSRQEDAFSLFPLIARGDLKQSLQSLYSMLGSGDSQTPVLLVSGLLWQFRRLSSIAEACSKGFSEGEAFAQANVLGKASALRKPKDKSTYHSALALFDLHSLHLIISCLAEADIAVKEASDGQAVLMLERLLYRIIVKKGKPLFEASFATL
;
A
#
# COMPACT_ATOMS: atom_id res chain seq x y z
N ILE A 1 -7.35 -24.62 29.36
CA ILE A 1 -6.96 -23.55 28.41
C ILE A 1 -5.45 -23.58 28.43
N GLU A 2 -4.85 -24.28 27.46
CA GLU A 2 -3.39 -24.41 27.37
C GLU A 2 -2.80 -23.15 26.73
N GLU A 3 -1.53 -22.85 26.99
CA GLU A 3 -0.82 -21.69 26.44
C GLU A 3 -0.87 -21.63 24.89
N ASP A 4 -1.00 -22.77 24.24
CA ASP A 4 -1.12 -22.90 22.78
C ASP A 4 -2.49 -22.42 22.23
N ASP A 5 -3.56 -22.51 23.03
CA ASP A 5 -4.87 -21.93 22.68
C ASP A 5 -4.82 -20.40 22.71
N VAL A 6 -4.01 -19.83 23.62
CA VAL A 6 -3.86 -18.38 23.80
C VAL A 6 -3.07 -17.77 22.63
N GLN A 7 -2.02 -18.43 22.13
CA GLN A 7 -1.28 -17.94 20.96
C GLN A 7 -2.12 -18.01 19.68
N THR A 8 -2.90 -19.08 19.51
CA THR A 8 -3.81 -19.22 18.36
C THR A 8 -4.90 -18.15 18.39
N TYR A 9 -5.44 -17.80 19.56
CA TYR A 9 -6.48 -16.79 19.70
C TYR A 9 -5.97 -15.34 19.56
N ILE A 10 -4.75 -15.05 20.04
CA ILE A 10 -4.13 -13.71 19.90
C ILE A 10 -3.70 -13.44 18.45
N PHE A 11 -3.33 -14.46 17.67
CA PHE A 11 -3.03 -14.29 16.24
C PHE A 11 -4.25 -13.82 15.43
N HIS A 12 -5.47 -14.17 15.85
CA HIS A 12 -6.72 -13.78 15.18
C HIS A 12 -7.24 -12.38 15.56
N SER A 13 -6.60 -11.66 16.49
CA SER A 13 -7.10 -10.36 16.97
C SER A 13 -6.37 -9.15 16.39
N ARG A 14 -5.32 -9.34 15.58
CA ARG A 14 -4.63 -8.24 14.92
C ARG A 14 -5.32 -8.00 13.59
N GLN A 15 -6.25 -7.04 13.54
CA GLN A 15 -6.82 -6.60 12.27
C GLN A 15 -5.68 -6.10 11.38
N GLU A 16 -5.32 -6.94 10.41
CA GLU A 16 -4.42 -6.56 9.35
C GLU A 16 -5.16 -5.58 8.42
N ASP A 17 -4.50 -4.49 8.08
CA ASP A 17 -5.02 -3.40 7.26
C ASP A 17 -3.93 -2.83 6.34
N ALA A 18 -4.24 -1.74 5.64
CA ALA A 18 -3.28 -1.04 4.78
C ALA A 18 -2.01 -0.58 5.53
N PHE A 19 -2.08 -0.29 6.83
CA PHE A 19 -0.94 0.12 7.65
C PHE A 19 -0.03 -1.06 8.02
N SER A 20 -0.58 -2.28 8.09
CA SER A 20 0.19 -3.52 8.21
C SER A 20 0.76 -4.02 6.87
N LEU A 21 0.05 -3.78 5.76
CA LEU A 21 0.46 -4.16 4.40
C LEU A 21 1.58 -3.26 3.86
N PHE A 22 1.47 -1.95 4.07
CA PHE A 22 2.42 -0.97 3.53
C PHE A 22 3.89 -1.25 3.91
N PRO A 23 4.24 -1.65 5.14
CA PRO A 23 5.60 -2.08 5.47
C PRO A 23 6.14 -3.25 4.65
N LEU A 24 5.29 -4.17 4.19
CA LEU A 24 5.70 -5.29 3.31
C LEU A 24 6.01 -4.76 1.91
N ILE A 25 5.12 -3.91 1.39
CA ILE A 25 5.29 -3.20 0.10
C ILE A 25 6.55 -2.35 0.10
N ALA A 26 6.80 -1.59 1.19
CA ALA A 26 7.95 -0.71 1.35
C ALA A 26 9.30 -1.44 1.33
N ARG A 27 9.31 -2.74 1.67
CA ARG A 27 10.50 -3.61 1.55
C ARG A 27 10.56 -4.37 0.23
N GLY A 28 9.58 -4.18 -0.65
CA GLY A 28 9.49 -4.89 -1.92
C GLY A 28 9.11 -6.36 -1.81
N ASP A 29 8.59 -6.80 -0.66
CA ASP A 29 8.28 -8.21 -0.41
C ASP A 29 6.90 -8.56 -0.97
N LEU A 30 6.86 -8.86 -2.27
CA LEU A 30 5.62 -9.24 -2.95
C LEU A 30 5.00 -10.51 -2.35
N LYS A 31 5.82 -11.52 -2.01
CA LYS A 31 5.34 -12.80 -1.50
C LYS A 31 4.60 -12.61 -0.18
N GLN A 32 5.20 -11.92 0.78
CA GLN A 32 4.54 -11.63 2.06
C GLN A 32 3.37 -10.67 1.89
N SER A 33 3.46 -9.70 0.98
CA SER A 33 2.35 -8.77 0.71
C SER A 33 1.11 -9.51 0.20
N LEU A 34 1.28 -10.50 -0.69
CA LEU A 34 0.18 -11.33 -1.19
C LEU A 34 -0.39 -12.24 -0.08
N GLN A 35 0.47 -12.84 0.75
CA GLN A 35 0.02 -13.66 1.89
C GLN A 35 -0.84 -12.85 2.87
N SER A 36 -0.39 -11.64 3.22
CA SER A 36 -1.12 -10.73 4.09
C SER A 36 -2.43 -10.25 3.44
N LEU A 37 -2.42 -9.96 2.14
CA LEU A 37 -3.64 -9.66 1.39
C LEU A 37 -4.69 -10.78 1.51
N TYR A 38 -4.29 -12.05 1.30
CA TYR A 38 -5.23 -13.17 1.43
C TYR A 38 -5.76 -13.33 2.85
N SER A 39 -4.92 -13.10 3.86
CA SER A 39 -5.33 -13.11 5.28
C SER A 39 -6.43 -12.07 5.54
N MET A 40 -6.24 -10.82 5.07
CA MET A 40 -7.21 -9.73 5.23
C MET A 40 -8.54 -10.04 4.54
N LEU A 41 -8.47 -10.53 3.30
CA LEU A 41 -9.66 -10.81 2.47
C LEU A 41 -10.40 -12.07 2.92
N GLY A 42 -9.73 -13.00 3.62
CA GLY A 42 -10.32 -14.22 4.17
C GLY A 42 -11.43 -13.98 5.20
N SER A 43 -11.53 -12.75 5.74
CA SER A 43 -12.61 -12.33 6.64
C SER A 43 -13.99 -12.25 5.95
N GLY A 44 -14.03 -12.13 4.63
CA GLY A 44 -15.27 -11.99 3.85
C GLY A 44 -15.93 -10.60 3.94
N ASP A 45 -15.30 -9.61 4.58
CA ASP A 45 -15.83 -8.25 4.64
C ASP A 45 -15.65 -7.53 3.30
N SER A 46 -16.78 -7.31 2.61
CA SER A 46 -16.87 -6.56 1.34
C SER A 46 -16.23 -5.17 1.38
N GLN A 47 -16.09 -4.54 2.55
CA GLN A 47 -15.45 -3.23 2.68
C GLN A 47 -13.92 -3.31 2.71
N THR A 48 -13.35 -4.47 3.03
CA THR A 48 -11.90 -4.64 3.19
C THR A 48 -11.13 -4.24 1.92
N PRO A 49 -11.49 -4.68 0.69
CA PRO A 49 -10.84 -4.22 -0.53
C PRO A 49 -10.81 -2.69 -0.68
N VAL A 50 -11.93 -2.02 -0.42
CA VAL A 50 -12.05 -0.56 -0.56
C VAL A 50 -11.17 0.15 0.47
N LEU A 51 -11.20 -0.31 1.72
CA LEU A 51 -10.39 0.25 2.80
C LEU A 51 -8.89 0.04 2.56
N LEU A 52 -8.49 -1.10 1.96
CA LEU A 52 -7.10 -1.36 1.60
C LEU A 52 -6.60 -0.37 0.54
N VAL A 53 -7.35 -0.16 -0.55
CA VAL A 53 -6.95 0.79 -1.58
C VAL A 53 -6.89 2.22 -1.03
N SER A 54 -7.92 2.63 -0.29
CA SER A 54 -7.97 3.96 0.34
C SER A 54 -6.81 4.19 1.31
N GLY A 55 -6.51 3.21 2.16
CA GLY A 55 -5.40 3.28 3.11
C GLY A 55 -4.03 3.32 2.42
N LEU A 56 -3.82 2.48 1.39
CA LEU A 56 -2.59 2.50 0.60
C LEU A 56 -2.40 3.83 -0.13
N LEU A 57 -3.46 4.36 -0.75
CA LEU A 57 -3.43 5.67 -1.42
C LEU A 57 -3.02 6.78 -0.45
N TRP A 58 -3.53 6.75 0.78
CA TRP A 58 -3.11 7.69 1.82
C TRP A 58 -1.62 7.56 2.15
N GLN A 59 -1.11 6.33 2.34
CA GLN A 59 0.31 6.08 2.65
C GLN A 59 1.23 6.56 1.51
N PHE A 60 0.86 6.29 0.25
CA PHE A 60 1.64 6.73 -0.91
C PHE A 60 1.61 8.25 -1.12
N ARG A 61 0.49 8.92 -0.84
CA ARG A 61 0.45 10.40 -0.84
C ARG A 61 1.39 10.98 0.21
N ARG A 62 1.43 10.38 1.40
CA ARG A 62 2.36 10.79 2.45
C ARG A 62 3.80 10.58 2.02
N LEU A 63 4.11 9.43 1.41
CA LEU A 63 5.43 9.13 0.88
C LEU A 63 5.84 10.11 -0.24
N SER A 64 4.92 10.47 -1.13
CA SER A 64 5.14 11.51 -2.16
C SER A 64 5.52 12.84 -1.53
N SER A 65 4.79 13.31 -0.52
CA SER A 65 5.11 14.57 0.15
C SER A 65 6.52 14.59 0.77
N ILE A 66 6.98 13.43 1.27
CA ILE A 66 8.31 13.26 1.84
C ILE A 66 9.35 13.22 0.71
N ALA A 67 9.10 12.46 -0.35
CA ALA A 67 10.01 12.39 -1.50
C ALA A 67 10.19 13.76 -2.17
N GLU A 68 9.13 14.55 -2.30
CA GLU A 68 9.15 15.93 -2.80
C GLU A 68 9.94 16.87 -1.90
N ALA A 69 9.87 16.68 -0.57
CA ALA A 69 10.70 17.42 0.37
C ALA A 69 12.17 17.05 0.18
N CYS A 70 12.50 15.76 0.13
CA CYS A 70 13.87 15.30 -0.12
C CYS A 70 14.40 15.84 -1.47
N SER A 71 13.58 15.86 -2.52
CA SER A 71 14.00 16.40 -3.83
C SER A 71 14.24 17.91 -3.83
N LYS A 72 13.70 18.63 -2.84
CA LYS A 72 13.96 20.06 -2.61
C LYS A 72 15.18 20.31 -1.72
N GLY A 73 15.91 19.26 -1.34
CA GLY A 73 17.13 19.36 -0.54
C GLY A 73 16.93 19.29 0.97
N PHE A 74 15.72 19.05 1.45
CA PHE A 74 15.49 18.78 2.87
C PHE A 74 16.09 17.42 3.26
N SER A 75 16.63 17.32 4.47
CA SER A 75 17.04 16.04 5.02
C SER A 75 15.83 15.12 5.23
N GLU A 76 16.03 13.80 5.28
CA GLU A 76 14.94 12.86 5.58
C GLU A 76 14.23 13.19 6.90
N GLY A 77 14.97 13.62 7.93
CA GLY A 77 14.39 14.02 9.21
C GLY A 77 13.43 15.20 9.10
N GLU A 78 13.80 16.23 8.34
CA GLU A 78 12.95 17.39 8.06
C GLU A 78 11.76 17.01 7.19
N ALA A 79 11.99 16.23 6.12
CA ALA A 79 10.95 15.71 5.24
C ALA A 79 9.90 14.90 6.02
N PHE A 80 10.34 14.06 6.96
CA PHE A 80 9.48 13.32 7.88
C PHE A 80 8.67 14.23 8.80
N ALA A 81 9.26 15.33 9.27
CA ALA A 81 8.58 16.28 10.15
C ALA A 81 7.51 17.12 9.41
N GLN A 82 7.74 17.44 8.13
CA GLN A 82 6.83 18.25 7.31
C GLN A 82 5.91 17.45 6.37
N ALA A 83 5.95 16.12 6.47
CA ALA A 83 5.11 15.22 5.71
C ALA A 83 3.63 15.63 5.81
N ASN A 84 2.92 15.65 4.69
CA ASN A 84 1.52 16.05 4.63
C ASN A 84 0.73 15.17 3.65
N VAL A 85 -0.57 15.06 3.88
CA VAL A 85 -1.49 14.40 2.96
C VAL A 85 -2.63 15.36 2.67
N LEU A 86 -2.79 15.73 1.39
CA LEU A 86 -3.82 16.68 0.95
C LEU A 86 -3.80 17.99 1.74
N GLY A 87 -2.60 18.55 1.97
CA GLY A 87 -2.40 19.79 2.71
C GLY A 87 -2.56 19.68 4.24
N LYS A 88 -2.90 18.49 4.76
CA LYS A 88 -2.99 18.25 6.21
C LYS A 88 -1.69 17.66 6.75
N ALA A 89 -1.18 18.24 7.84
CA ALA A 89 0.03 17.76 8.49
C ALA A 89 -0.08 16.30 8.93
N SER A 90 0.96 15.51 8.63
CA SER A 90 1.03 14.08 8.89
C SER A 90 2.46 13.66 9.24
N ALA A 91 3.12 14.39 10.15
CA ALA A 91 4.51 14.14 10.52
C ALA A 91 4.77 12.69 10.97
N LEU A 92 5.89 12.10 10.57
CA LEU A 92 6.35 10.78 11.03
C LEU A 92 7.05 10.91 12.38
N ARG A 93 6.39 10.45 13.45
CA ARG A 93 6.92 10.55 14.82
C ARG A 93 7.60 9.26 15.29
N LYS A 94 6.98 8.10 15.01
CA LYS A 94 7.44 6.81 15.52
C LYS A 94 8.66 6.30 14.74
N PRO A 95 9.70 5.76 15.40
CA PRO A 95 10.88 5.20 14.72
C PRO A 95 10.55 4.11 13.71
N LYS A 96 9.58 3.23 14.03
CA LYS A 96 9.11 2.17 13.12
C LYS A 96 8.55 2.74 11.81
N ASP A 97 7.74 3.80 11.89
CA ASP A 97 7.17 4.42 10.71
C ASP A 97 8.27 5.10 9.88
N LYS A 98 9.21 5.80 10.53
CA LYS A 98 10.37 6.40 9.85
C LYS A 98 11.19 5.36 9.09
N SER A 99 11.50 4.22 9.71
CA SER A 99 12.21 3.10 9.06
C SER A 99 11.43 2.53 7.87
N THR A 100 10.11 2.43 7.99
CA THR A 100 9.24 1.97 6.90
C THR A 100 9.30 2.93 5.71
N TYR A 101 9.17 4.23 5.96
CA TYR A 101 9.19 5.24 4.92
C TYR A 101 10.58 5.44 4.31
N HIS A 102 11.64 5.31 5.11
CA HIS A 102 13.02 5.24 4.60
C HIS A 102 13.19 4.09 3.60
N SER A 103 12.74 2.89 3.96
CA SER A 103 12.78 1.72 3.05
C SER A 103 12.00 1.99 1.76
N ALA A 104 10.83 2.64 1.87
CA ALA A 104 10.01 2.97 0.71
C ALA A 104 10.67 4.02 -0.20
N LEU A 105 11.35 5.04 0.37
CA LEU A 105 12.11 6.04 -0.40
C LEU A 105 13.27 5.41 -1.17
N ALA A 106 13.92 4.39 -0.61
CA ALA A 106 14.96 3.64 -1.32
C ALA A 106 14.40 2.79 -2.49
N LEU A 107 13.09 2.47 -2.45
CA LEU A 107 12.44 1.57 -3.40
C LEU A 107 11.65 2.29 -4.51
N PHE A 108 11.14 3.49 -4.23
CA PHE A 108 10.26 4.25 -5.11
C PHE A 108 10.77 5.69 -5.29
N ASP A 109 11.15 6.03 -6.52
CA ASP A 109 11.45 7.40 -6.90
C ASP A 109 10.17 8.24 -7.09
N LEU A 110 10.33 9.56 -7.21
CA LEU A 110 9.19 10.48 -7.32
C LEU A 110 8.29 10.18 -8.53
N HIS A 111 8.89 9.77 -9.65
CA HIS A 111 8.14 9.37 -10.84
C HIS A 111 7.28 8.12 -10.59
N SER A 112 7.86 7.09 -9.96
CA SER A 112 7.14 5.87 -9.58
C SER A 112 6.01 6.17 -8.60
N LEU A 113 6.22 7.09 -7.64
CA LEU A 113 5.18 7.48 -6.69
C LEU A 113 3.97 8.11 -7.39
N HIS A 114 4.18 8.98 -8.38
CA HIS A 114 3.08 9.51 -9.19
C HIS A 114 2.32 8.40 -9.92
N LEU A 115 3.02 7.47 -10.58
CA LEU A 115 2.39 6.35 -11.27
C LEU A 115 1.61 5.44 -10.31
N ILE A 116 2.15 5.19 -9.11
CA ILE A 116 1.50 4.38 -8.07
C ILE A 116 0.23 5.07 -7.55
N ILE A 117 0.28 6.38 -7.31
CA ILE A 117 -0.89 7.15 -6.88
C ILE A 117 -1.99 7.09 -7.96
N SER A 118 -1.63 7.25 -9.24
CA SER A 118 -2.58 7.12 -10.35
C SER A 118 -3.20 5.72 -10.40
N CYS A 119 -2.40 4.65 -10.31
CA CYS A 119 -2.95 3.29 -10.35
C CYS A 119 -3.82 2.94 -9.13
N LEU A 120 -3.51 3.50 -7.95
CA LEU A 120 -4.34 3.37 -6.76
C LEU A 120 -5.67 4.11 -6.92
N ALA A 121 -5.68 5.29 -7.55
CA ALA A 121 -6.90 6.02 -7.84
C ALA A 121 -7.80 5.29 -8.86
N GLU A 122 -7.20 4.67 -9.88
CA GLU A 122 -7.92 3.77 -10.82
C GLU A 122 -8.53 2.58 -10.07
N ALA A 123 -7.75 1.93 -9.21
CA ALA A 123 -8.21 0.79 -8.43
C ALA A 123 -9.30 1.14 -7.41
N ASP A 124 -9.31 2.35 -6.86
CA ASP A 124 -10.32 2.79 -5.88
C ASP A 124 -11.73 2.79 -6.48
N ILE A 125 -11.85 3.21 -7.74
CA ILE A 125 -13.11 3.15 -8.49
C ILE A 125 -13.44 1.70 -8.81
N ALA A 126 -12.48 0.99 -9.41
CA ALA A 126 -12.72 -0.34 -9.94
C ALA A 126 -13.09 -1.36 -8.84
N VAL A 127 -12.52 -1.25 -7.63
CA VAL A 127 -12.85 -2.12 -6.48
C VAL A 127 -14.25 -1.82 -5.91
N LYS A 128 -14.75 -0.58 -6.03
CA LYS A 128 -16.12 -0.24 -5.60
C LYS A 128 -17.19 -0.76 -6.57
N GLU A 129 -16.82 -0.98 -7.83
CA GLU A 129 -17.71 -1.50 -8.88
C GLU A 129 -17.62 -3.03 -9.04
N ALA A 130 -16.62 -3.66 -8.42
CA ALA A 130 -16.37 -5.09 -8.54
C ALA A 130 -17.40 -5.93 -7.78
N SER A 131 -17.80 -7.07 -8.35
CA SER A 131 -18.50 -8.12 -7.61
C SER A 131 -17.53 -8.91 -6.71
N ASP A 132 -18.06 -9.59 -5.70
CA ASP A 132 -17.28 -10.47 -4.82
C ASP A 132 -16.45 -11.48 -5.65
N GLY A 133 -15.16 -11.63 -5.31
CA GLY A 133 -14.19 -12.46 -6.02
C GLY A 133 -13.34 -11.73 -7.08
N GLN A 134 -13.89 -10.72 -7.78
CA GLN A 134 -13.10 -9.93 -8.76
C GLN A 134 -12.10 -8.99 -8.07
N ALA A 135 -12.48 -8.45 -6.90
CA ALA A 135 -11.63 -7.56 -6.11
C ALA A 135 -10.30 -8.20 -5.69
N VAL A 136 -10.28 -9.51 -5.41
CA VAL A 136 -9.06 -10.24 -5.01
C VAL A 136 -8.00 -10.16 -6.12
N LEU A 137 -8.36 -10.59 -7.32
CA LEU A 137 -7.47 -10.58 -8.48
C LEU A 137 -7.02 -9.16 -8.84
N MET A 138 -7.90 -8.17 -8.69
CA MET A 138 -7.56 -6.76 -8.90
C MET A 138 -6.49 -6.28 -7.92
N LEU A 139 -6.61 -6.63 -6.64
CA LEU A 139 -5.64 -6.27 -5.62
C LEU A 139 -4.30 -7.01 -5.78
N GLU A 140 -4.31 -8.29 -6.17
CA GLU A 140 -3.08 -9.02 -6.50
C GLU A 140 -2.30 -8.32 -7.63
N ARG A 141 -3.00 -7.98 -8.73
CA ARG A 141 -2.42 -7.27 -9.87
C ARG A 141 -1.92 -5.88 -9.46
N LEU A 142 -2.68 -5.19 -8.61
CA LEU A 142 -2.28 -3.89 -8.07
C LEU A 142 -0.99 -3.99 -7.25
N LEU A 143 -0.88 -4.96 -6.35
CA LEU A 143 0.34 -5.19 -5.56
C LEU A 143 1.54 -5.51 -6.45
N TYR A 144 1.36 -6.34 -7.48
CA TYR A 144 2.41 -6.60 -8.46
C TYR A 144 2.81 -5.33 -9.22
N ARG A 145 1.83 -4.54 -9.67
CA ARG A 145 2.04 -3.27 -10.39
C ARG A 145 2.82 -2.27 -9.53
N ILE A 146 2.49 -2.15 -8.25
CA ILE A 146 3.17 -1.28 -7.30
C ILE A 146 4.59 -1.78 -7.02
N ILE A 147 4.73 -3.02 -6.54
CA ILE A 147 6.01 -3.53 -6.00
C ILE A 147 7.01 -3.80 -7.12
N VAL A 148 6.60 -4.50 -8.19
CA VAL A 148 7.49 -5.00 -9.23
C VAL A 148 7.59 -4.02 -10.39
N LYS A 149 6.46 -3.46 -10.83
CA LYS A 149 6.41 -2.55 -11.99
C LYS A 149 6.51 -1.07 -11.62
N LYS A 150 6.58 -0.73 -10.33
CA LYS A 150 6.74 0.65 -9.84
C LYS A 150 5.64 1.59 -10.37
N GLY A 151 4.40 1.09 -10.39
CA GLY A 151 3.22 1.81 -10.87
C GLY A 151 3.00 1.78 -12.39
N LYS A 152 3.99 1.34 -13.19
CA LYS A 152 3.85 1.24 -14.65
C LYS A 152 2.70 0.29 -15.03
N PRO A 153 1.88 0.62 -16.05
CA PRO A 153 0.79 -0.24 -16.47
C PRO A 153 1.30 -1.64 -16.84
N LEU A 154 0.48 -2.65 -16.55
CA LEU A 154 0.72 -3.99 -17.07
C LEU A 154 0.42 -3.98 -18.56
N PHE A 155 1.19 -4.74 -19.35
CA PHE A 155 0.96 -4.83 -20.78
C PHE A 155 -0.48 -5.30 -21.04
N GLU A 156 -1.26 -4.47 -21.71
CA GLU A 156 -2.56 -4.86 -22.23
C GLU A 156 -2.34 -5.51 -23.59
N ALA A 157 -2.73 -6.78 -23.72
CA ALA A 157 -2.75 -7.42 -25.01
C ALA A 157 -3.79 -6.70 -25.88
N SER A 158 -3.34 -5.99 -26.92
CA SER A 158 -4.26 -5.47 -27.93
C SER A 158 -4.76 -6.66 -28.74
N PHE A 159 -5.95 -7.15 -28.42
CA PHE A 159 -6.65 -8.00 -29.38
C PHE A 159 -7.07 -7.10 -30.54
N ALA A 160 -6.67 -7.48 -31.77
CA ALA A 160 -7.10 -6.77 -32.96
C ALA A 160 -8.63 -6.73 -32.98
N THR A 161 -9.20 -5.54 -32.92
CA THR A 161 -10.62 -5.32 -33.17
C THR A 161 -10.88 -5.66 -34.62
N LEU A 162 -11.70 -6.69 -34.87
CA LEU A 162 -12.19 -7.07 -36.20
C LEU A 162 -13.22 -6.05 -36.71
#